data_AF-A0A7K2Y0S1-F1
#
_entry.id   AF-A0A7K2Y0S1-F1
#
_cell.length_a   1.000
_cell.length_b   1.000
_cell.length_c   1.000
_cell.angle_alpha   90.00
_cell.angle_beta   90.00
_cell.angle_gamma   90.00
#
_symmetry.space_group_name_H-M   'P 1'
#
loop_
_entity.id
_entity.type
_entity.pdbx_description
1 polymer ?
#
loop_
_entity_poly.entity_id
_entity_poly.type
_entity_poly.pdbx_seq_one_letter_code
_entity_poly.pdbx_strand_id
1 'polypeptide(L)' 'LGFGGGGPHFCLGKSLAVMEIDLIFNALADALPNLHLTDAPPRRLRAAWLNGIKELRVTHSAPTDHPSPADHPSPAGA' A
#
# COMPACT_ATOMS: atom_id res chain seq x y z
N LEU A 1 -1.56 -17.22 6.16
CA LEU A 1 -2.60 -17.92 5.35
C LEU A 1 -3.50 -16.93 4.57
N GLY A 2 -3.06 -15.72 4.19
CA GLY A 2 -3.94 -14.69 3.61
C GLY A 2 -4.59 -15.03 2.26
N PHE A 3 -4.03 -16.01 1.53
CA PHE A 3 -4.56 -16.53 0.27
C PHE A 3 -5.10 -17.97 0.38
N GLY A 4 -5.34 -18.46 1.60
CA GLY A 4 -5.69 -19.85 1.87
C GLY A 4 -4.46 -20.74 2.14
N GLY A 5 -4.69 -21.95 2.67
CA GLY A 5 -3.66 -22.87 3.17
C GLY A 5 -3.08 -23.85 2.17
N GLY A 6 -3.05 -23.52 0.88
CA GLY A 6 -2.40 -24.35 -0.16
C GLY A 6 -3.18 -25.58 -0.63
N GLY A 7 -4.46 -25.73 -0.24
CA GLY A 7 -5.34 -26.79 -0.71
C GLY A 7 -6.10 -26.45 -2.01
N PRO A 8 -7.11 -27.25 -2.39
CA PRO A 8 -7.88 -27.08 -3.64
C PRO A 8 -8.53 -25.71 -3.86
N HIS A 9 -8.69 -24.93 -2.79
CA HIS A 9 -9.28 -23.59 -2.81
C HIS A 9 -8.27 -22.49 -2.53
N PHE A 10 -6.98 -22.74 -2.75
CA PHE A 10 -5.96 -21.69 -2.71
C PHE A 10 -6.31 -20.58 -3.71
N CYS A 11 -6.07 -19.32 -3.32
CA CYS A 11 -6.45 -18.18 -4.14
C CYS A 11 -5.74 -18.22 -5.50
N LEU A 12 -6.51 -18.51 -6.55
CA LEU A 12 -6.03 -18.50 -7.94
C LEU A 12 -5.50 -17.11 -8.34
N GLY A 13 -6.06 -16.06 -7.77
CA GLY A 13 -5.68 -14.67 -8.03
C GLY A 13 -4.45 -14.17 -7.26
N LYS A 14 -3.76 -15.00 -6.46
CA LYS A 14 -2.62 -14.54 -5.63
C LYS A 14 -1.60 -13.74 -6.44
N SER A 15 -1.20 -14.24 -7.62
CA SER A 15 -0.15 -13.58 -8.42
C SER A 15 -0.60 -12.20 -8.92
N LEU A 16 -1.87 -12.08 -9.33
CA LEU A 16 -2.44 -10.80 -9.76
C LEU A 16 -2.56 -9.83 -8.58
N ALA A 17 -3.10 -10.28 -7.44
CA ALA A 17 -3.26 -9.42 -6.27
C ALA A 17 -1.92 -8.87 -5.76
N VAL A 18 -0.84 -9.67 -5.78
CA VAL A 18 0.50 -9.20 -5.43
C VAL A 18 1.00 -8.16 -6.43
N MET A 19 0.84 -8.40 -7.74
CA MET A 19 1.21 -7.43 -8.77
C MET A 19 0.44 -6.12 -8.62
N GLU A 20 -0.86 -6.17 -8.37
CA GLU A 20 -1.69 -4.97 -8.16
C GLU A 20 -1.24 -4.17 -6.95
N ILE A 21 -0.88 -4.85 -5.84
CA ILE A 21 -0.31 -4.22 -4.65
C ILE A 21 1.02 -3.54 -4.99
N ASP A 22 1.93 -4.23 -5.67
CA ASP A 22 3.23 -3.66 -6.04
C ASP A 22 3.05 -2.44 -6.95
N LEU A 23 2.18 -2.52 -7.95
CA LEU A 23 1.91 -1.42 -8.87
C LEU A 23 1.33 -0.20 -8.16
N ILE A 24 0.30 -0.37 -7.32
CA ILE A 24 -0.35 0.77 -6.68
C ILE A 24 0.57 1.47 -5.69
N PHE A 25 1.37 0.73 -4.92
CA PHE A 25 2.27 1.36 -3.95
C PHE A 25 3.45 2.09 -4.60
N ASN A 26 4.01 1.56 -5.70
CA ASN A 26 5.02 2.28 -6.46
C ASN A 26 4.43 3.56 -7.10
N ALA A 27 3.24 3.46 -7.71
CA ALA A 27 2.58 4.64 -8.28
C ALA A 27 2.24 5.70 -7.23
N LEU A 28 1.83 5.29 -6.02
CA LEU A 28 1.60 6.22 -4.91
C LEU A 28 2.91 6.88 -4.45
N ALA A 29 4.02 6.17 -4.41
CA ALA A 29 5.33 6.73 -4.04
C ALA A 29 5.78 7.79 -5.06
N ASP A 30 5.56 7.56 -6.36
CA ASP A 30 5.90 8.51 -7.41
C ASP A 30 4.98 9.74 -7.43
N ALA A 31 3.66 9.52 -7.28
CA ALA A 31 2.66 10.58 -7.47
C ALA A 31 2.32 11.36 -6.20
N LEU A 32 2.41 10.72 -5.01
CA LEU A 32 2.00 11.27 -3.72
C LEU A 32 3.04 10.97 -2.62
N PRO A 33 4.30 11.41 -2.76
CA PRO A 33 5.38 11.06 -1.83
C PRO A 33 5.15 11.57 -0.40
N ASN A 34 4.34 12.63 -0.23
CA ASN A 34 4.04 13.22 1.08
C ASN A 34 2.63 12.84 1.58
N LEU A 35 2.17 11.64 1.25
CA LEU A 35 0.86 11.15 1.67
C LEU A 35 0.90 10.72 3.14
N HIS A 36 0.06 11.31 3.97
CA HIS A 36 -0.01 11.01 5.39
C HIS A 36 -1.45 10.76 5.84
N LEU A 37 -1.61 9.92 6.86
CA LEU A 37 -2.89 9.75 7.53
C LEU A 37 -3.25 11.05 8.26
N THR A 38 -4.53 11.39 8.24
CA THR A 38 -5.04 12.41 9.16
C THR A 38 -5.13 11.84 10.57
N ASP A 39 -5.30 12.70 11.58
CA ASP A 39 -5.53 12.27 12.97
C ASP A 39 -6.85 11.51 13.17
N ALA A 40 -7.76 11.52 12.19
CA ALA A 40 -9.00 10.77 12.24
C ALA A 40 -8.73 9.25 12.17
N PRO A 41 -9.28 8.45 13.11
CA PRO A 41 -9.07 7.00 13.11
C PRO A 41 -9.72 6.33 11.87
N PRO A 42 -9.14 5.25 11.33
CA PRO A 42 -9.74 4.51 10.23
C PRO A 42 -11.13 3.99 10.58
N ARG A 43 -12.10 4.21 9.69
CA ARG A 43 -13.45 3.67 9.90
C ARG A 43 -13.51 2.24 9.39
N ARG A 44 -13.79 1.32 10.29
CA ARG A 44 -13.85 -0.11 10.00
C ARG A 44 -15.14 -0.49 9.27
N LEU A 45 -15.04 -1.43 8.34
CA LEU A 45 -16.19 -2.07 7.72
C LEU A 45 -16.85 -2.98 8.77
N ARG A 46 -18.17 -2.88 8.93
CA ARG A 46 -18.94 -3.81 9.74
C ARG A 46 -19.20 -5.08 8.93
N ALA A 47 -18.30 -6.05 9.05
CA ALA A 47 -18.42 -7.36 8.43
C ALA A 47 -17.85 -8.43 9.38
N ALA A 48 -18.53 -9.58 9.48
CA ALA A 48 -18.14 -10.66 10.39
C ALA A 48 -17.01 -11.55 9.83
N TRP A 49 -16.77 -11.49 8.52
CA TRP A 49 -15.84 -12.39 7.80
C TRP A 49 -14.84 -11.65 6.91
N LEU A 50 -14.90 -10.31 6.86
CA LEU A 50 -14.01 -9.49 6.04
C LEU A 50 -13.34 -8.40 6.90
N ASN A 51 -12.01 -8.37 6.85
CA ASN A 51 -11.20 -7.35 7.50
C ASN A 51 -11.11 -6.09 6.62
N GLY A 52 -12.19 -5.32 6.52
CA GLY A 52 -12.26 -4.14 5.64
C GLY A 52 -12.09 -2.80 6.36
N ILE A 53 -11.44 -1.84 5.69
CA ILE A 53 -11.49 -0.41 6.03
C ILE A 53 -12.55 0.24 5.15
N LYS A 54 -13.60 0.80 5.74
CA LYS A 54 -14.68 1.50 5.03
C LYS A 54 -14.25 2.91 4.62
N GLU A 55 -13.34 3.53 5.38
CA GLU A 55 -12.82 4.86 5.10
C GLU A 55 -11.47 5.05 5.78
N LEU A 56 -10.50 5.57 5.02
CA LEU A 56 -9.16 5.94 5.48
C LEU A 56 -8.89 7.37 5.01
N ARG A 57 -8.87 8.33 5.92
CA ARG A 57 -8.65 9.74 5.58
C ARG A 57 -7.16 10.03 5.51
N VAL A 58 -6.76 10.69 4.43
CA VAL A 58 -5.38 11.07 4.15
C VAL A 58 -5.33 12.53 3.74
N THR A 59 -4.18 13.16 4.00
CA THR A 59 -3.80 14.45 3.43
C THR A 59 -2.51 14.27 2.64
N HIS A 60 -2.27 15.17 1.69
CA HIS A 60 -1.02 15.24 0.96
C HIS A 60 -0.66 16.73 0.85
N SER A 61 0.54 17.10 1.28
CA SER A 61 1.06 18.46 1.10
C SER A 61 1.65 18.61 -0.29
N ALA A 62 1.63 19.84 -0.84
CA ALA A 62 2.42 20.14 -2.04
C ALA A 62 3.88 19.68 -1.83
N PRO A 63 4.61 19.28 -2.89
CA PRO A 63 5.99 18.87 -2.76
C PRO A 63 6.81 19.99 -2.11
N THR A 64 7.06 19.89 -0.81
CA THR A 64 8.20 20.58 -0.21
C THR A 64 9.43 19.86 -0.72
N ASP A 65 10.45 20.64 -1.09
CA ASP A 65 11.73 20.23 -1.67
C ASP A 65 12.40 19.12 -0.83
N HIS A 66 11.93 17.89 -0.99
CA HIS A 66 12.50 16.69 -0.41
C HIS A 66 13.31 16.06 -1.54
N PRO A 67 14.62 15.84 -1.35
CA PRO A 67 15.44 15.22 -2.38
C PRO A 67 14.81 13.90 -2.80
N SER A 68 14.80 13.68 -4.11
CA SER A 68 14.26 12.48 -4.75
C SER A 68 14.97 11.25 -4.20
N PRO A 69 14.32 10.08 -4.11
CA PRO A 69 15.02 8.82 -3.83
C PRO A 69 16.16 8.53 -4.82
N ALA A 70 16.11 9.11 -6.03
CA ALA A 70 17.20 9.06 -7.01
C ALA A 70 18.43 9.91 -6.62
N ASP A 71 18.30 10.83 -5.67
CA ASP A 71 19.39 11.65 -5.13
C ASP A 71 20.18 10.92 -4.03
N HIS A 72 19.71 9.75 -3.58
CA HIS A 72 20.48 8.84 -2.75
C HIS A 72 21.25 7.86 -3.63
N PRO A 73 22.60 7.86 -3.62
CA PRO A 73 23.34 6.84 -4.34
C PRO A 73 23.00 5.47 -3.77
N SER A 74 22.60 4.54 -4.65
CA SER A 74 22.45 3.12 -4.33
C SER A 74 23.65 2.65 -3.50
N PRO A 75 23.48 1.91 -2.38
CA PRO A 75 24.60 1.26 -1.74
C PRO A 75 25.12 0.22 -2.74
N ALA A 76 26.21 0.56 -3.42
CA ALA A 76 26.95 -0.39 -4.22
C ALA A 76 27.52 -1.46 -3.28
N GLY A 77 27.09 -2.71 -3.46
CA GLY A 77 27.81 -3.91 -3.06
C GLY A 77 27.89 -4.21 -1.56
N ALA A 78 27.10 -5.19 -1.13
CA ALA A 78 27.52 -6.19 -0.14
C ALA A 78 26.95 -7.55 -0.58
#